data_AF-A0A382IXE6-F1
#
_entry.id   AF-A0A382IXE6-F1
#
_cell.length_a   1.000
_cell.length_b   1.000
_cell.length_c   1.000
_cell.angle_alpha   90.00
_cell.angle_beta   90.00
_cell.angle_gamma   90.00
#
_symmetry.space_group_name_H-M   'P 1'
#
loop_
_entity.id
_entity.type
_entity.pdbx_description
1 polymer ?
#
loop_
_entity_poly.entity_id
_entity_poly.type
_entity_poly.pdbx_seq_one_letter_code
_entity_poly.pdbx_strand_id
1 'polypeptide(L)'
;VKPSYGLDADSIEQMLKLSHEHAHEDMELRALKEAQLEASQLMEAIDAAIEVDGGLLTKEEARVISSAITELKQALDKESSGRIHEQTEKLNKVSSEFAARRMDLHIGKGLRGESIDAVDQSNK
;
A
#
# COMPACT_ATOMS: atom_id res chain seq x y z
N VAL A 1 25.55 -54.62 14.44
CA VAL A 1 25.02 -54.14 13.14
C VAL A 1 24.92 -52.62 13.19
N LYS A 2 25.66 -51.90 12.34
CA LYS A 2 25.55 -50.43 12.24
C LYS A 2 24.23 -50.12 11.52
N PRO A 3 23.27 -49.40 12.13
CA PRO A 3 22.11 -48.94 11.41
C PRO A 3 22.53 -47.74 10.58
N SER A 4 22.70 -47.92 9.27
CA SER A 4 22.87 -46.80 8.34
C SER A 4 21.50 -46.13 8.14
N TYR A 5 21.03 -45.40 9.15
CA TYR A 5 20.06 -44.32 8.96
C TYR A 5 20.87 -43.08 8.58
N GLY A 6 21.42 -43.10 7.38
CA GLY A 6 22.08 -41.97 6.78
C GLY A 6 21.37 -41.74 5.47
N LEU A 7 20.60 -40.66 5.38
CA LEU A 7 20.25 -40.08 4.09
C LEU A 7 21.53 -40.11 3.24
N ASP A 8 21.46 -40.85 2.14
CA ASP A 8 22.50 -40.90 1.12
C ASP A 8 22.93 -39.46 0.79
N ALA A 9 24.23 -39.23 0.55
CA ALA A 9 24.75 -37.88 0.31
C ALA A 9 23.96 -37.16 -0.80
N ASP A 10 23.47 -37.91 -1.78
CA ASP A 10 22.58 -37.44 -2.85
C ASP A 10 21.21 -36.95 -2.33
N SER A 11 20.63 -37.64 -1.33
CA SER A 11 19.39 -37.21 -0.65
C SER A 11 19.59 -35.93 0.15
N ILE A 12 20.78 -35.70 0.73
CA ILE A 12 21.11 -34.46 1.45
C ILE A 12 21.28 -33.30 0.46
N GLU A 13 21.96 -33.51 -0.67
CA GLU A 13 22.13 -32.51 -1.72
C GLU A 13 20.77 -32.13 -2.35
N GLN A 14 19.91 -33.12 -2.61
CA GLN A 14 18.54 -32.88 -3.07
C GLN A 14 17.71 -32.10 -2.04
N MET A 15 17.77 -32.46 -0.76
CA MET A 15 17.06 -31.70 0.27
C MET A 15 17.57 -30.27 0.41
N LEU A 16 18.88 -30.03 0.31
CA LEU A 16 19.43 -28.67 0.33
C LEU A 16 18.93 -27.85 -0.86
N LYS A 17 18.95 -28.43 -2.07
CA LYS A 17 18.46 -27.76 -3.28
C LYS A 17 16.97 -27.43 -3.20
N LEU A 18 16.14 -28.41 -2.80
CA LEU A 18 14.71 -28.22 -2.60
C LEU A 18 14.43 -27.18 -1.51
N SER A 19 15.19 -27.19 -0.41
CA SER A 19 15.06 -26.19 0.65
C SER A 19 15.38 -24.77 0.16
N HIS A 20 16.36 -24.62 -0.72
CA HIS A 20 16.70 -23.32 -1.31
C HIS A 20 15.64 -22.84 -2.30
N GLU A 21 15.14 -23.74 -3.16
CA GLU A 21 14.08 -23.43 -4.13
C GLU A 21 12.78 -23.02 -3.41
N HIS A 22 12.33 -23.80 -2.41
CA HIS A 22 11.14 -23.45 -1.62
C HIS A 22 11.30 -22.14 -0.84
N ALA A 23 12.48 -21.89 -0.26
CA ALA A 23 12.73 -20.63 0.44
C ALA A 23 12.63 -19.42 -0.52
N HIS A 24 13.06 -19.57 -1.77
CA HIS A 24 12.95 -18.51 -2.76
C HIS A 24 11.51 -18.26 -3.18
N GLU A 25 10.76 -19.32 -3.51
CA GLU A 25 9.33 -19.25 -3.86
C GLU A 25 8.50 -18.62 -2.73
N ASP A 26 8.77 -19.00 -1.48
CA ASP A 26 8.10 -18.45 -0.31
C ASP A 26 8.37 -16.93 -0.15
N MET A 27 9.60 -16.49 -0.40
CA MET A 27 9.95 -15.07 -0.37
C MET A 27 9.24 -14.27 -1.47
N GLU A 28 9.19 -14.80 -2.70
CA GLU A 28 8.50 -14.12 -3.81
C GLU A 28 6.99 -14.04 -3.57
N LEU A 29 6.38 -15.12 -3.08
CA LEU A 29 4.96 -15.16 -2.77
C LEU A 29 4.61 -14.19 -1.63
N ARG A 30 5.46 -14.11 -0.60
CA ARG A 30 5.31 -13.14 0.49
C ARG A 30 5.40 -11.71 -0.02
N ALA A 31 6.43 -11.39 -0.79
CA ALA A 31 6.62 -10.06 -1.35
C ALA A 31 5.45 -9.64 -2.24
N LEU A 32 4.89 -10.57 -3.03
CA LEU A 32 3.69 -10.34 -3.82
C LEU A 32 2.48 -10.00 -2.94
N LYS A 33 2.27 -10.77 -1.87
CA LYS A 33 1.14 -10.54 -0.96
C LYS A 33 1.25 -9.21 -0.21
N GLU A 34 2.44 -8.86 0.24
CA GLU A 34 2.71 -7.58 0.90
C GLU A 34 2.46 -6.41 -0.06
N ALA A 35 3.00 -6.46 -1.29
CA ALA A 35 2.74 -5.45 -2.30
C ALA A 35 1.23 -5.31 -2.65
N GLN A 36 0.51 -6.44 -2.76
CA GLN A 36 -0.94 -6.43 -3.00
C GLN A 36 -1.71 -5.77 -1.85
N LEU A 37 -1.30 -6.02 -0.60
CA LEU A 37 -1.91 -5.45 0.59
C LEU A 37 -1.69 -3.93 0.64
N GLU A 38 -0.46 -3.48 0.47
CA GLU A 38 -0.09 -2.05 0.48
C GLU A 38 -0.86 -1.27 -0.61
N ALA A 39 -0.89 -1.81 -1.83
CA ALA A 39 -1.65 -1.24 -2.94
C ALA A 39 -3.15 -1.10 -2.61
N SER A 40 -3.75 -2.15 -2.03
CA SER A 40 -5.17 -2.16 -1.67
C SER A 40 -5.48 -1.12 -0.59
N GLN A 41 -4.62 -1.02 0.43
CA GLN A 41 -4.76 -0.04 1.50
C GLN A 41 -4.66 1.40 0.98
N LEU A 42 -3.71 1.67 0.08
CA LEU A 42 -3.57 2.99 -0.53
C LEU A 42 -4.80 3.37 -1.34
N MET A 43 -5.31 2.44 -2.17
CA MET A 43 -6.51 2.68 -2.97
C MET A 43 -7.74 2.96 -2.09
N GLU A 44 -7.95 2.16 -1.04
CA GLU A 44 -9.06 2.36 -0.11
C GLU A 44 -8.95 3.71 0.63
N ALA A 45 -7.74 4.10 1.04
CA ALA A 45 -7.51 5.39 1.68
C ALA A 45 -7.80 6.56 0.73
N ILE A 46 -7.43 6.45 -0.55
CA ILE A 46 -7.71 7.46 -1.56
C ILE A 46 -9.21 7.52 -1.88
N ASP A 47 -9.88 6.38 -2.01
CA ASP A 47 -11.33 6.33 -2.28
C ASP A 47 -12.11 6.97 -1.11
N ALA A 48 -11.83 6.58 0.13
CA ALA A 48 -12.42 7.20 1.32
C ALA A 48 -12.09 8.71 1.39
N ALA A 49 -10.90 9.09 0.94
CA ALA A 49 -10.52 10.49 0.90
C ALA A 49 -11.33 11.30 -0.13
N ILE A 50 -11.55 10.74 -1.31
CA ILE A 50 -12.35 11.36 -2.37
C ILE A 50 -13.81 11.49 -1.94
N GLU A 51 -14.36 10.51 -1.21
CA GLU A 51 -15.73 10.59 -0.68
C GLU A 51 -15.93 11.78 0.26
N VAL A 52 -14.94 12.06 1.13
CA VAL A 52 -15.05 13.13 2.13
C VAL A 52 -14.68 14.51 1.57
N ASP A 53 -13.56 14.58 0.84
CA ASP A 53 -12.95 15.86 0.44
C ASP A 53 -12.77 15.97 -1.08
N GLY A 54 -13.48 15.18 -1.88
CA GLY A 54 -13.35 15.17 -3.35
C GLY A 54 -13.57 16.51 -4.02
N GLY A 55 -14.24 17.46 -3.35
CA GLY A 55 -14.35 18.85 -3.81
C GLY A 55 -13.02 19.63 -3.87
N LEU A 56 -11.95 19.12 -3.27
CA LEU A 56 -10.59 19.70 -3.36
C LEU A 56 -9.83 19.30 -4.64
N LEU A 57 -10.36 18.32 -5.38
CA LEU A 57 -9.78 17.86 -6.64
C LEU A 57 -10.23 18.73 -7.81
N THR A 58 -9.29 19.03 -8.69
CA THR A 58 -9.61 19.48 -10.04
C THR A 58 -10.09 18.30 -10.89
N LYS A 59 -10.79 18.60 -11.99
CA LYS A 59 -11.23 17.56 -12.94
C LYS A 59 -10.06 16.76 -13.53
N GLU A 60 -8.92 17.42 -13.76
CA GLU A 60 -7.74 16.76 -14.30
C GLU A 60 -7.10 15.84 -13.26
N GLU A 61 -6.92 16.31 -12.01
CA GLU A 61 -6.39 15.47 -10.92
C GLU A 61 -7.27 14.25 -10.68
N ALA A 62 -8.60 14.42 -10.63
CA ALA A 62 -9.54 13.30 -10.49
C ALA A 62 -9.39 12.27 -11.62
N ARG A 63 -9.19 12.73 -12.86
CA ARG A 63 -8.96 11.85 -14.01
C ARG A 63 -7.62 11.11 -13.92
N VAL A 64 -6.55 11.81 -13.55
CA VAL A 64 -5.21 11.22 -13.41
C VAL A 64 -5.20 10.17 -12.30
N ILE A 65 -5.78 10.47 -11.14
CA ILE A 65 -5.90 9.54 -10.01
C ILE A 65 -6.73 8.32 -10.42
N SER A 66 -7.88 8.52 -11.06
CA SER A 66 -8.73 7.41 -11.54
C SER A 66 -8.01 6.50 -12.55
N SER A 67 -7.20 7.08 -13.45
CA SER A 67 -6.36 6.32 -14.37
C SER A 67 -5.31 5.50 -13.62
N ALA A 68 -4.62 6.10 -12.65
CA ALA A 68 -3.61 5.42 -11.85
C ALA A 68 -4.20 4.28 -11.01
N ILE A 69 -5.40 4.47 -10.43
CA ILE A 69 -6.15 3.41 -9.73
C ILE A 69 -6.48 2.26 -10.69
N THR A 70 -6.89 2.57 -11.93
CA THR A 70 -7.22 1.55 -12.93
C THR A 70 -5.98 0.75 -13.33
N GLU A 71 -4.85 1.41 -13.54
CA GLU A 71 -3.57 0.76 -13.85
C GLU A 71 -3.08 -0.12 -12.69
N LEU A 72 -3.19 0.36 -11.44
CA LEU A 72 -2.82 -0.42 -10.26
C LEU A 72 -3.72 -1.65 -10.09
N LYS A 73 -5.04 -1.52 -10.32
CA LYS A 73 -5.97 -2.66 -10.35
C LYS A 73 -5.57 -3.72 -11.38
N GLN A 74 -5.10 -3.29 -12.56
CA GLN A 74 -4.63 -4.22 -13.58
C GLN A 74 -3.33 -4.93 -13.16
N ALA A 75 -2.42 -4.22 -12.49
CA ALA A 75 -1.18 -4.79 -11.97
C ALA A 75 -1.43 -5.84 -10.89
N LEU A 76 -2.42 -5.62 -10.01
CA LEU A 76 -2.78 -6.56 -8.93
C LEU A 76 -3.17 -7.96 -9.44
N ASP A 77 -3.81 -8.04 -10.60
CA ASP A 77 -4.33 -9.29 -11.16
C ASP A 77 -3.28 -10.09 -11.97
N LYS A 78 -2.27 -9.42 -12.53
CA LYS A 78 -1.48 -9.99 -13.64
C LYS A 78 0.04 -9.79 -13.55
N GLU A 79 0.53 -9.02 -12.58
CA GLU A 79 1.93 -8.56 -12.58
C GLU A 79 2.68 -8.96 -11.30
N SER A 80 4.01 -8.81 -11.33
CA SER A 80 4.90 -9.15 -10.22
C SER A 80 4.85 -8.12 -9.09
N SER A 81 5.36 -8.49 -7.91
CA SER A 81 5.46 -7.61 -6.73
C SER A 81 6.13 -6.26 -7.06
N GLY A 82 7.23 -6.28 -7.81
CA GLY A 82 7.95 -5.06 -8.21
C GLY A 82 7.12 -4.12 -9.08
N ARG A 83 6.25 -4.67 -9.93
CA ARG A 83 5.39 -3.88 -10.80
C ARG A 83 4.18 -3.31 -10.05
N ILE A 84 3.61 -4.08 -9.12
CA ILE A 84 2.58 -3.58 -8.19
C ILE A 84 3.16 -2.43 -7.36
N HIS A 85 4.38 -2.58 -6.87
CA HIS A 85 5.07 -1.53 -6.12
C HIS A 85 5.27 -0.25 -6.96
N GLU A 86 5.73 -0.37 -8.21
CA GLU A 86 5.87 0.77 -9.13
C GLU A 86 4.55 1.52 -9.34
N GLN A 87 3.44 0.79 -9.56
CA GLN A 87 2.13 1.40 -9.73
C GLN A 87 1.59 2.02 -8.43
N THR A 88 1.92 1.42 -7.28
CA THR A 88 1.58 1.95 -5.96
C THR A 88 2.28 3.29 -5.73
N GLU A 89 3.57 3.37 -6.02
CA GLU A 89 4.35 4.62 -5.93
C GLU A 89 3.83 5.69 -6.90
N LYS A 90 3.45 5.28 -8.13
CA LYS A 90 2.83 6.19 -9.08
C LYS A 90 1.52 6.77 -8.54
N LEU A 91 0.64 5.93 -7.99
CA LEU A 91 -0.63 6.35 -7.39
C LEU A 91 -0.38 7.31 -6.21
N ASN A 92 0.55 6.96 -5.33
CA ASN A 92 0.95 7.80 -4.20
C ASN A 92 1.40 9.18 -4.70
N LYS A 93 2.30 9.22 -5.68
CA LYS A 93 2.81 10.47 -6.26
C LYS A 93 1.71 11.36 -6.84
N VAL A 94 0.80 10.81 -7.65
CA VAL A 94 -0.27 11.61 -8.28
C VAL A 94 -1.36 12.05 -7.30
N SER A 95 -1.50 11.36 -6.16
CA SER A 95 -2.46 11.71 -5.10
C SER A 95 -1.89 12.64 -4.02
N SER A 96 -0.57 12.88 -4.01
CA SER A 96 0.14 13.59 -2.94
C SER A 96 -0.33 15.04 -2.74
N GLU A 97 -0.57 15.77 -3.83
CA GLU A 97 -1.08 17.14 -3.79
C GLU A 97 -2.50 17.21 -3.19
N PHE A 98 -3.36 16.23 -3.51
CA PHE A 98 -4.68 16.12 -2.90
C PHE A 98 -4.59 15.83 -1.40
N ALA A 99 -3.68 14.94 -0.99
CA ALA A 99 -3.43 14.66 0.42
C ALA A 99 -2.93 15.91 1.17
N ALA A 100 -2.05 16.71 0.57
CA ALA A 100 -1.58 17.96 1.15
C ALA A 100 -2.72 18.96 1.38
N ARG A 101 -3.58 19.19 0.38
CA ARG A 101 -4.74 20.08 0.51
C ARG A 101 -5.75 19.60 1.57
N ARG A 102 -5.96 18.29 1.69
CA ARG A 102 -6.78 17.71 2.77
C ARG A 102 -6.17 18.02 4.13
N MET A 103 -4.86 17.81 4.29
CA MET A 103 -4.17 18.10 5.54
C MET A 103 -4.30 19.57 5.93
N ASP A 104 -4.11 20.48 4.99
CA ASP A 104 -4.30 21.93 5.22
C ASP A 104 -5.73 22.27 5.65
N LEU A 105 -6.74 21.65 5.00
CA LEU A 105 -8.14 21.84 5.35
C LEU A 105 -8.46 21.38 6.78
N HIS A 106 -7.97 20.20 7.17
CA HIS A 106 -8.26 19.62 8.48
C HIS A 106 -7.45 20.27 9.61
N ILE A 107 -6.19 20.65 9.37
CA ILE A 107 -5.40 21.47 10.31
C ILE A 107 -6.05 22.83 10.52
N GLY A 108 -6.47 23.50 9.44
CA GLY A 108 -7.14 24.79 9.54
C GLY A 108 -8.47 24.73 10.30
N LYS A 109 -9.22 23.63 10.17
CA LYS A 109 -10.45 23.39 10.96
C LYS A 109 -10.14 23.13 12.43
N GLY A 110 -9.13 22.30 12.74
CA GLY A 110 -8.73 21.98 14.12
C GLY A 110 -8.31 23.23 14.91
N LEU A 111 -7.47 24.08 14.30
CA LEU A 111 -7.00 25.32 14.93
C LEU A 111 -8.13 26.34 15.19
N ARG A 112 -9.12 26.40 14.29
CA ARG A 112 -10.31 27.27 14.49
C ARG A 112 -11.28 26.71 15.51
N GLY A 113 -11.45 25.39 15.56
CA GLY A 113 -12.28 24.72 16.55
C GLY A 113 -11.80 24.98 17.97
N GLU A 114 -10.50 24.77 18.24
CA GLU A 114 -9.89 25.08 19.55
C GLU A 114 -9.99 26.57 19.91
N SER A 115 -9.84 27.47 18.93
CA SER A 115 -9.95 28.91 19.17
C SER A 115 -11.38 29.34 19.53
N ILE A 116 -12.41 28.68 18.99
CA ILE A 116 -13.81 28.97 19.29
C ILE A 116 -14.20 28.39 20.66
N ASP A 117 -13.78 27.16 20.97
CA ASP A 117 -14.03 26.53 22.27
C ASP A 117 -13.34 27.29 23.43
N ALA A 118 -12.16 27.88 23.20
CA ALA A 118 -11.47 28.69 24.19
C ALA A 118 -12.19 30.03 24.50
N VAL A 119 -12.90 30.60 23.53
CA VAL A 119 -13.63 31.87 23.71
C VAL A 119 -14.97 31.65 24.43
N ASP A 120 -15.63 30.49 24.27
CA ASP A 120 -16.89 30.18 24.94
C ASP A 120 -16.70 29.85 26.44
N GLN A 121 -15.56 29.28 26.82
CA GLN A 121 -15.23 29.03 28.25
C GLN A 121 -14.77 30.27 29.01
N SER A 122 -14.53 31.39 28.32
CA SER A 122 -14.10 32.65 28.94
C SER A 122 -15.27 33.52 29.43
N ASN A 123 -16.51 33.08 29.22
CA ASN A 123 -17.72 33.87 29.50
C ASN A 123 -18.70 33.19 30.47
N LYS A 124 -18.18 32.38 31.40
CA LYS A 124 -18.95 31.80 32.52
C LYS A 124 -18.37 32.18 33.86
#